data_AF-A0A847Y2I1-F1
#
_entry.id   AF-A0A847Y2I1-F1
#
_cell.length_a   1.000
_cell.length_b   1.000
_cell.length_c   1.000
_cell.angle_alpha   90.00
_cell.angle_beta   90.00
_cell.angle_gamma   90.00
#
_symmetry.space_group_name_H-M   'P 1'
#
loop_
_entity.id
_entity.type
_entity.pdbx_description
1 polymer ?
#
loop_
_entity_poly.entity_id
_entity_poly.type
_entity_poly.pdbx_seq_one_letter_code
_entity_poly.pdbx_strand_id
1 'polypeptide(L)'
;MNTRKASPSYIWDYSISEQEFKQILAGERVIGRLDQDWAALRLLEYAPYEDIVRLLGFPRLVQNWTRWRPNIRSQSRKRGFDFLATWLPVKHPEYCHE
;
A
#
# COMPACT_ATOMS: atom_id res chain seq x y z
N MET A 1 -9.73 16.66 -26.71
CA MET A 1 -8.42 16.71 -26.02
C MET A 1 -8.38 15.57 -25.02
N ASN A 2 -7.56 14.55 -25.27
CA ASN A 2 -7.46 13.39 -24.39
C ASN A 2 -6.51 13.75 -23.24
N THR A 3 -7.04 14.08 -22.07
CA THR A 3 -6.23 14.24 -20.86
C THR A 3 -5.67 12.87 -20.50
N ARG A 4 -4.40 12.61 -20.81
CA ARG A 4 -3.70 11.46 -20.22
C ARG A 4 -3.67 11.73 -18.73
N LYS A 5 -4.59 11.11 -17.98
CA LYS A 5 -4.56 11.07 -16.52
C LYS A 5 -3.17 10.56 -16.17
N ALA A 6 -2.36 11.36 -15.49
CA ALA A 6 -1.01 10.97 -15.11
C ALA A 6 -1.11 9.65 -14.34
N SER A 7 -0.39 8.61 -14.79
CA SER A 7 -0.38 7.33 -14.11
C SER A 7 0.15 7.54 -12.69
N PRO A 8 -0.49 6.97 -11.65
CA PRO A 8 0.01 7.08 -10.30
C PRO A 8 1.48 6.62 -10.21
N SER A 9 2.28 7.30 -9.39
CA SER A 9 3.74 7.11 -9.28
C SER A 9 4.15 5.70 -8.85
N TYR A 10 3.23 4.87 -8.38
CA TYR A 10 3.48 3.50 -7.97
C TYR A 10 3.20 2.46 -9.08
N ILE A 11 2.57 2.84 -10.21
CA ILE A 11 2.28 1.93 -11.34
C ILE A 11 2.74 2.45 -12.72
N TRP A 12 3.56 3.51 -12.76
CA TRP A 12 4.01 4.13 -14.01
C TRP A 12 4.72 3.17 -14.97
N ASP A 13 5.35 2.12 -14.47
CA ASP A 13 6.12 1.10 -15.20
C ASP A 13 5.32 -0.15 -15.56
N TYR A 14 4.02 -0.21 -15.22
CA TYR A 14 3.16 -1.36 -15.51
C TYR A 14 2.01 -0.97 -16.45
N SER A 15 1.69 -1.86 -17.37
CA SER A 15 0.49 -1.75 -18.22
C SER A 15 -0.76 -2.22 -17.46
N ILE A 16 -1.06 -1.59 -16.33
CA ILE A 16 -2.29 -1.81 -15.55
C ILE A 16 -2.93 -0.46 -15.20
N SER A 17 -4.25 -0.44 -15.07
CA SER A 17 -4.98 0.74 -14.61
C SER A 17 -4.97 0.89 -13.09
N GLU A 18 -5.32 2.08 -12.59
CA GLU A 18 -5.51 2.33 -11.14
C GLU A 18 -6.59 1.40 -10.55
N GLN A 19 -7.65 1.09 -11.31
CA GLN A 19 -8.70 0.18 -10.87
C GLN A 19 -8.19 -1.25 -10.73
N GLU A 20 -7.39 -1.71 -11.70
CA GLU A 20 -6.77 -3.05 -11.63
C GLU A 20 -5.81 -3.14 -10.46
N PHE A 21 -5.01 -2.09 -10.22
CA PHE A 21 -4.16 -2.02 -9.04
C PHE A 21 -4.96 -2.13 -7.74
N LYS A 22 -6.09 -1.43 -7.63
CA LYS A 22 -6.98 -1.50 -6.45
C LYS A 22 -7.55 -2.90 -6.25
N GLN A 23 -7.96 -3.58 -7.32
CA GLN A 23 -8.43 -4.98 -7.25
C GLN A 23 -7.32 -5.94 -6.79
N ILE A 24 -6.09 -5.76 -7.30
CA ILE A 24 -4.93 -6.55 -6.86
C ILE A 24 -4.63 -6.25 -5.38
N LEU A 25 -4.62 -4.98 -5.00
CA LEU A 25 -4.40 -4.56 -3.61
C LEU A 25 -5.47 -5.11 -2.67
N ALA A 26 -6.73 -5.20 -3.10
CA ALA A 26 -7.82 -5.81 -2.33
C ALA A 26 -7.72 -7.34 -2.25
N GLY A 27 -6.86 -7.98 -3.06
CA GLY A 27 -6.78 -9.45 -3.17
C GLY A 27 -7.87 -10.05 -4.06
N GLU A 28 -8.64 -9.20 -4.76
CA GLU A 28 -9.73 -9.61 -5.66
C GLU A 28 -9.22 -10.04 -7.04
N ARG A 29 -7.96 -9.70 -7.37
CA ARG A 29 -7.37 -9.99 -8.68
C ARG A 29 -5.89 -10.34 -8.57
N VAL A 30 -5.44 -11.24 -9.45
CA VAL A 30 -4.03 -11.51 -9.70
C VAL A 30 -3.78 -11.39 -11.21
N ILE A 31 -2.72 -10.70 -11.61
CA ILE A 31 -2.32 -10.57 -13.02
C ILE A 31 -0.90 -11.11 -13.18
N GLY A 32 -0.75 -12.33 -13.70
CA GLY A 32 0.54 -12.99 -13.80
C GLY A 32 1.18 -13.18 -12.41
N ARG A 33 2.23 -12.41 -12.11
CA ARG A 33 2.91 -12.39 -10.79
C ARG A 33 2.48 -11.22 -9.89
N LEU A 34 1.55 -10.38 -10.35
CA LEU A 34 1.08 -9.21 -9.62
C LEU A 34 -0.06 -9.64 -8.69
N ASP A 35 0.29 -9.90 -7.43
CA ASP A 35 -0.61 -10.28 -6.36
C ASP A 35 -0.74 -9.18 -5.28
N GLN A 36 -1.50 -9.45 -4.23
CA GLN A 36 -1.74 -8.49 -3.14
C GLN A 36 -0.45 -8.02 -2.47
N ASP A 37 0.53 -8.92 -2.26
CA ASP A 37 1.81 -8.56 -1.65
C ASP A 37 2.60 -7.65 -2.57
N TRP A 38 2.65 -7.97 -3.87
CA TRP A 38 3.24 -7.09 -4.86
C TRP A 38 2.61 -5.68 -4.81
N ALA A 39 1.28 -5.58 -4.80
CA ALA A 39 0.59 -4.29 -4.80
C ALA A 39 0.84 -3.52 -3.49
N ALA A 40 0.78 -4.18 -2.34
CA ALA A 40 1.04 -3.56 -1.05
C ALA A 40 2.49 -3.03 -0.95
N LEU A 41 3.48 -3.84 -1.33
CA LEU A 41 4.88 -3.42 -1.35
C LEU A 41 5.12 -2.25 -2.31
N ARG A 42 4.47 -2.28 -3.47
CA ARG A 42 4.55 -1.20 -4.46
C ARG A 42 3.99 0.11 -3.91
N LEU A 43 2.83 0.05 -3.26
CA LEU A 43 2.20 1.20 -2.64
C LEU A 43 3.08 1.78 -1.52
N LEU A 44 3.54 0.92 -0.60
CA LEU A 44 4.30 1.34 0.59
C LEU A 44 5.66 1.98 0.25
N GLU A 45 6.29 1.56 -0.85
CA GLU A 45 7.57 2.13 -1.29
C GLU A 45 7.40 3.46 -2.02
N TYR A 46 6.50 3.50 -3.00
CA TYR A 46 6.52 4.52 -4.04
C TYR A 46 5.38 5.54 -3.95
N ALA A 47 4.33 5.27 -3.17
CA ALA A 47 3.19 6.18 -3.08
C ALA A 47 3.38 7.27 -2.01
N PRO A 48 2.83 8.47 -2.22
CA PRO A 48 2.66 9.47 -1.17
C PRO A 48 1.91 8.88 0.03
N TYR A 49 2.19 9.36 1.24
CA TYR A 49 1.56 8.84 2.47
C TYR A 49 0.03 8.92 2.44
N GLU A 50 -0.52 10.01 1.90
CA GLU A 50 -1.96 10.19 1.69
C GLU A 50 -2.59 9.06 0.85
N ASP A 51 -1.92 8.62 -0.22
CA ASP A 51 -2.38 7.53 -1.06
C ASP A 51 -2.29 6.18 -0.35
N ILE A 52 -1.25 6.00 0.48
CA ILE A 52 -1.11 4.78 1.29
C ILE A 52 -2.29 4.68 2.26
N VAL A 53 -2.58 5.73 3.01
CA VAL A 53 -3.70 5.74 3.97
C VAL A 53 -5.04 5.58 3.25
N ARG A 54 -5.23 6.28 2.11
CA ARG A 54 -6.47 6.22 1.33
C ARG A 54 -6.76 4.84 0.73
N LEU A 55 -5.74 4.13 0.24
CA LEU A 55 -5.92 2.87 -0.49
C LEU A 55 -5.79 1.63 0.38
N LEU A 56 -4.93 1.68 1.40
CA LEU A 56 -4.67 0.55 2.28
C LEU A 56 -5.47 0.65 3.58
N GLY A 57 -5.61 1.86 4.13
CA GLY A 57 -6.13 2.07 5.47
C GLY A 57 -5.15 1.64 6.56
N PHE A 58 -5.34 2.19 7.76
CA PHE A 58 -4.57 1.78 8.94
C PHE A 58 -4.83 0.33 9.38
N PRO A 59 -6.06 -0.22 9.34
CA PRO A 59 -6.31 -1.60 9.79
C PRO A 59 -5.47 -2.62 9.00
N ARG A 60 -5.51 -2.55 7.66
CA ARG A 60 -4.78 -3.48 6.79
C ARG A 60 -3.27 -3.27 6.87
N LEU A 61 -2.80 -2.02 7.03
CA LEU A 61 -1.39 -1.73 7.27
C LEU A 61 -0.91 -2.44 8.54
N VAL A 62 -1.58 -2.23 9.67
CA VAL A 62 -1.20 -2.81 10.96
C VAL A 62 -1.24 -4.33 10.91
N GLN A 63 -2.33 -4.91 10.39
CA GLN A 63 -2.54 -6.35 10.33
C GLN A 63 -1.44 -7.08 9.53
N ASN A 64 -0.98 -6.47 8.44
CA ASN A 64 -0.07 -7.12 7.49
C ASN A 64 1.37 -6.58 7.57
N TRP A 65 1.66 -5.61 8.45
CA TRP A 65 2.96 -4.96 8.50
C TRP A 65 4.12 -5.96 8.69
N THR A 66 3.99 -6.91 9.63
CA THR A 66 5.02 -7.93 9.87
C THR A 66 5.33 -8.77 8.63
N ARG A 67 4.35 -9.00 7.75
CA ARG A 67 4.51 -9.73 6.48
C ARG A 67 5.23 -8.89 5.42
N TRP A 68 4.90 -7.60 5.31
CA TRP A 68 5.44 -6.73 4.26
C TRP A 68 6.79 -6.11 4.62
N ARG A 69 7.02 -5.81 5.90
CA ARG A 69 8.21 -5.14 6.42
C ARG A 69 9.55 -5.71 5.90
N PRO A 70 9.78 -7.04 5.85
CA PRO A 70 11.06 -7.59 5.39
C PRO A 70 11.41 -7.17 3.95
N ASN A 71 10.39 -7.00 3.10
CA ASN A 71 10.53 -6.72 1.68
C ASN A 71 10.64 -5.22 1.34
N ILE A 72 10.40 -4.33 2.30
CA ILE A 72 10.61 -2.89 2.13
C ILE A 72 12.11 -2.59 2.12
N ARG A 73 12.61 -1.96 1.08
CA ARG A 73 14.00 -1.51 0.89
C ARG A 73 14.24 -0.18 1.61
N SER A 74 13.30 0.75 1.54
CA SER A 74 13.48 2.07 2.14
C SER A 74 13.50 2.02 3.68
N GLN A 75 14.63 2.41 4.27
CA GLN A 75 14.80 2.42 5.73
C GLN A 75 13.95 3.50 6.41
N SER A 76 13.71 4.64 5.76
CA SER A 76 12.81 5.66 6.29
C SER A 76 11.37 5.17 6.33
N ARG A 77 10.91 4.49 5.28
CA ARG A 77 9.59 3.84 5.24
C ARG A 77 9.46 2.79 6.34
N LYS A 78 10.44 1.89 6.47
CA LYS A 78 10.49 0.89 7.54
C LYS A 78 10.29 1.52 8.91
N ARG A 79 11.08 2.53 9.27
CA ARG A 79 10.96 3.21 10.57
C ARG A 79 9.62 3.91 10.75
N GLY A 80 9.12 4.59 9.72
CA GLY A 80 7.82 5.28 9.79
C GLY A 80 6.66 4.32 10.02
N PHE A 81 6.63 3.21 9.30
CA PHE A 81 5.59 2.20 9.46
C PHE A 81 5.79 1.33 10.71
N ASP A 82 7.03 1.08 11.16
CA ASP A 82 7.31 0.45 12.46
C ASP A 82 6.70 1.27 13.61
N PHE A 83 6.87 2.60 13.56
CA PHE A 83 6.23 3.50 14.51
C PHE A 83 4.71 3.38 14.45
N LEU A 84 4.09 3.50 13.27
CA LEU A 84 2.63 3.43 13.13
C LEU A 84 2.05 2.09 13.58
N ALA A 85 2.64 0.98 13.15
CA ALA A 85 2.18 -0.37 13.48
C ALA A 85 2.29 -0.68 14.98
N THR A 86 3.22 -0.03 15.69
CA THR A 86 3.37 -0.18 17.14
C THR A 86 2.48 0.80 17.91
N TRP A 87 2.39 2.04 17.44
CA TRP A 87 1.75 3.15 18.17
C TRP A 87 0.22 3.15 18.02
N LEU A 88 -0.30 2.88 16.81
CA LEU A 88 -1.75 2.92 16.56
C LEU A 88 -2.52 1.94 17.45
N PRO A 89 -2.16 0.65 17.57
CA PRO A 89 -2.94 -0.28 18.39
C PRO A 89 -2.97 0.11 19.89
N VAL A 90 -1.94 0.82 20.37
CA VAL A 90 -1.80 1.19 21.78
C VAL A 90 -2.45 2.54 22.09
N LYS A 91 -2.36 3.50 21.16
CA LYS A 91 -2.77 4.89 21.40
C LYS A 91 -4.05 5.30 20.69
N HIS A 92 -4.32 4.71 19.53
CA HIS A 92 -5.51 4.97 18.71
C HIS A 92 -6.08 3.68 18.11
N PRO A 93 -6.55 2.74 18.95
CA PRO A 93 -7.11 1.49 18.47
C PRO A 93 -8.33 1.69 17.56
N GLU A 94 -9.02 2.83 17.64
CA GLU A 94 -10.13 3.21 16.75
C GLU A 94 -9.75 3.23 15.26
N TYR A 95 -8.47 3.39 14.93
CA TYR A 95 -7.98 3.33 13.55
C TYR A 95 -7.55 1.92 13.12
N CYS A 96 -7.58 0.93 14.00
CA CYS A 96 -7.13 -0.43 13.73
C CYS A 96 -8.28 -1.40 13.38
N HIS A 97 -9.52 -0.92 13.40
CA HIS A 97 -10.74 -1.69 13.12
C HIS A 97 -11.45 -1.12 11.89
N GLU A 98 -12.06 -1.99 11.08
CA GLU A 98 -12.92 -1.60 9.93
C GLU A 98 -14.33 -1.26 10.39
#